data_AF-A0A3A9S748-F1
#
_entry.id   AF-A0A3A9S748-F1
#
_cell.length_a   1.000
_cell.length_b   1.000
_cell.length_c   1.000
_cell.angle_alpha   90.00
_cell.angle_beta   90.00
_cell.angle_gamma   90.00
#
_symmetry.space_group_name_H-M   'P 1'
#
loop_
_entity.id
_entity.type
_entity.pdbx_description
1 polymer ?
#
loop_
_entity_poly.entity_id
_entity_poly.type
_entity_poly.pdbx_seq_one_letter_code
_entity_poly.pdbx_strand_id
1 'polypeptide(L)' 'MQKSIAESDILDEFRRGSHSVYKLTYRVIFVTKYRKKVITDEIGDFMKNYAAYLCGRMNSELIS' A
#
# COMPACT_ATOMS: atom_id res chain seq x y z
N MET A 1 -23.78 -8.71 26.73
CA MET A 1 -23.98 -9.25 25.37
C MET A 1 -23.70 -8.13 24.35
N GLN A 2 -22.45 -7.67 24.28
CA GLN A 2 -22.06 -6.50 23.45
C GLN A 2 -20.55 -6.49 23.10
N LYS A 3 -19.84 -7.62 23.28
CA LYS A 3 -18.40 -7.74 22.97
C LYS A 3 -18.11 -8.38 21.61
N SER A 4 -19.10 -8.95 20.93
CA SER A 4 -18.90 -9.72 19.69
C SER A 4 -18.91 -8.90 18.41
N ILE A 5 -19.48 -7.70 18.42
CA ILE A 5 -19.71 -6.90 17.20
C ILE A 5 -18.45 -6.09 16.83
N ALA A 6 -17.61 -5.73 17.81
CA ALA A 6 -16.35 -5.03 17.55
C ALA A 6 -15.22 -5.98 17.12
N GLU A 7 -15.24 -7.25 17.55
CA GLU A 7 -14.24 -8.24 17.13
C GLU A 7 -14.41 -8.65 15.66
N SER A 8 -15.64 -8.68 15.14
CA SER A 8 -15.92 -8.98 13.72
C SER A 8 -15.40 -7.90 12.77
N ASP A 9 -15.48 -6.62 13.16
CA ASP A 9 -14.95 -5.53 12.32
C ASP A 9 -13.41 -5.51 12.33
N ILE A 10 -12.79 -5.88 13.46
CA ILE A 10 -11.33 -6.07 13.59
C ILE A 10 -10.84 -7.30 12.79
N LEU A 11 -11.70 -8.30 12.56
CA LEU A 11 -11.37 -9.53 11.84
C LEU A 11 -11.16 -9.30 10.34
N ASP A 12 -11.97 -8.45 9.72
CA ASP A 12 -11.92 -8.21 8.27
C ASP A 12 -10.90 -7.12 7.87
N GLU A 13 -10.51 -6.25 8.81
CA GLU A 13 -9.70 -5.08 8.50
C GLU A 13 -8.18 -5.28 8.69
N PHE A 14 -7.76 -6.28 9.47
CA PHE A 14 -6.36 -6.51 9.83
C PHE A 14 -5.83 -7.84 9.28
N ARG A 15 -4.63 -7.79 8.67
CA ARG A 15 -3.95 -9.01 8.19
C ARG A 15 -3.37 -9.79 9.36
N ARG A 16 -3.45 -11.13 9.29
CA ARG A 16 -2.95 -12.04 10.33
C ARG A 16 -1.85 -12.94 9.79
N GLY A 17 -0.73 -12.99 10.50
CA GLY A 17 0.28 -14.04 10.39
C GLY A 17 0.21 -14.98 11.59
N SER A 18 1.02 -16.04 11.59
CA SER A 18 1.02 -17.07 12.65
C SER A 18 1.25 -16.51 14.06
N HIS A 19 1.94 -15.37 14.18
CA HIS A 19 2.25 -14.73 15.46
C HIS A 19 2.05 -13.20 15.43
N SER A 20 1.31 -12.66 14.45
CA SER A 20 1.12 -11.22 14.33
C SER A 20 -0.24 -10.86 13.73
N VAL A 21 -0.80 -9.73 14.19
CA VAL A 21 -1.98 -9.09 13.61
C VAL A 21 -1.58 -7.66 13.29
N TYR A 22 -1.69 -7.25 12.03
CA TYR A 22 -1.16 -5.96 11.59
C TYR A 22 -1.96 -5.33 10.44
N LYS A 23 -1.94 -4.00 10.42
CA LYS A 23 -2.37 -3.15 9.30
C LYS A 23 -1.37 -2.01 9.18
N LEU A 24 -0.53 -2.07 8.15
CA LEU A 24 0.60 -1.15 7.96
C LEU A 24 0.36 -0.33 6.69
N THR A 25 0.06 0.95 6.85
CA THR A 25 -0.13 1.89 5.74
C THR A 25 1.02 2.89 5.75
N TYR A 26 1.83 2.90 4.69
CA TYR A 26 2.96 3.80 4.55
C TYR A 26 2.70 4.83 3.44
N ARG A 27 3.02 6.10 3.70
CA ARG A 27 3.01 7.15 2.67
C ARG A 27 4.43 7.40 2.17
N VAL A 28 4.70 6.97 0.94
CA VAL A 28 6.02 7.07 0.33
C VAL A 28 6.00 8.15 -0.75
N ILE A 29 6.95 9.09 -0.68
CA ILE A 29 7.10 10.20 -1.65
C ILE A 29 8.52 10.18 -2.18
N PHE A 30 8.66 10.09 -3.50
CA PHE A 30 9.95 10.13 -4.18
C PHE A 30 10.08 11.38 -5.04
N VAL A 31 11.31 11.91 -5.12
CA VAL A 31 11.64 13.07 -5.95
C VAL A 31 12.78 12.70 -6.88
N THR A 32 12.73 13.20 -8.11
CA THR A 32 13.77 12.98 -9.13
C THR A 32 15.10 13.57 -8.71
N LYS A 33 16.20 12.98 -9.17
CA LYS A 33 17.55 13.52 -9.01
C LYS A 33 17.59 14.99 -9.47
N TYR A 34 18.14 15.87 -8.63
CA TYR A 34 18.20 17.33 -8.83
C TYR A 34 16.84 18.05 -8.99
N ARG A 35 15.72 17.41 -8.62
CA ARG A 35 14.36 17.94 -8.79
C ARG A 35 14.04 18.44 -10.20
N LYS A 36 14.69 17.88 -11.23
CA LYS A 36 14.39 18.21 -12.62
C LYS A 36 12.98 17.74 -12.95
N LYS A 37 12.20 18.58 -13.64
CA LYS A 37 10.83 18.26 -14.08
C LYS A 37 10.86 17.29 -15.26
N VAL A 38 11.25 16.04 -15.00
CA VAL A 38 11.38 14.97 -16.01
C VAL A 38 10.23 13.98 -15.98
N ILE A 39 9.33 14.07 -14.99
CA ILE A 39 8.12 13.25 -14.93
C ILE A 39 7.11 13.89 -15.87
N THR A 40 7.06 13.39 -17.10
CA THR A 40 5.99 13.64 -18.07
C THR A 40 4.83 12.67 -17.83
N ASP A 41 3.68 12.88 -18.48
CA ASP A 41 2.50 12.02 -18.30
C ASP A 41 2.79 10.56 -18.65
N GLU A 42 3.50 10.30 -19.76
CA GLU A 42 3.91 8.95 -20.17
C GLU A 42 4.82 8.26 -19.15
N ILE A 43 5.81 8.99 -18.62
CA ILE A 43 6.72 8.47 -17.60
C ILE A 43 5.97 8.23 -16.29
N GLY A 44 5.03 9.11 -15.95
CA GLY A 44 4.16 8.97 -14.79
C GLY A 44 3.31 7.70 -14.88
N ASP A 45 2.71 7.41 -16.02
CA ASP A 45 1.89 6.21 -16.22
C ASP A 45 2.75 4.93 -16.20
N PHE A 46 3.94 4.96 -16.80
CA PHE A 46 4.91 3.88 -16.65
C PHE A 46 5.28 3.63 -15.18
N MET A 47 5.55 4.69 -14.42
CA MET A 47 5.89 4.59 -13.00
C MET A 47 4.74 4.00 -12.17
N LYS A 48 3.48 4.38 -12.43
CA LYS A 48 2.30 3.79 -11.76
C LYS A 48 2.19 2.30 -12.05
N ASN A 49 2.30 1.91 -13.33
CA ASN A 49 2.23 0.51 -13.74
C ASN A 49 3.36 -0.31 -13.11
N TYR A 50 4.57 0.24 -13.09
CA TYR A 50 5.72 -0.41 -12.46
C TYR A 50 5.58 -0.52 -10.94
N ALA A 51 5.03 0.51 -10.28
CA ALA A 51 4.73 0.47 -8.85
C ALA A 51 3.69 -0.61 -8.53
N ALA A 52 2.61 -0.71 -9.31
CA ALA A 52 1.60 -1.75 -9.15
C ALA A 52 2.21 -3.16 -9.34
N TYR A 53 3.07 -3.34 -10.35
CA TYR A 53 3.80 -4.59 -10.58
C TYR A 53 4.68 -4.97 -9.38
N LEU A 54 5.46 -4.02 -8.84
CA LEU A 54 6.29 -4.26 -7.67
C LEU A 54 5.47 -4.60 -6.42
N CYS A 55 4.37 -3.90 -6.19
CA CYS A 55 3.45 -4.16 -5.08
C CYS A 55 2.86 -5.57 -5.17
N GLY A 56 2.38 -5.98 -6.36
CA GLY A 56 1.89 -7.33 -6.60
C GLY A 56 2.93 -8.41 -6.29
N ARG A 57 4.21 -8.18 -6.65
CA ARG A 57 5.30 -9.12 -6.36
C ARG A 57 5.67 -9.19 -4.88
N MET A 58 5.44 -8.12 -4.12
CA MET A 58 5.76 -8.02 -2.70
C MET A 58 4.55 -8.34 -1.80
N ASN A 59 3.47 -8.87 -2.36
CA ASN A 59 2.20 -9.14 -1.69
C ASN A 59 1.63 -7.91 -0.93
N SER A 60 1.98 -6.72 -1.39
CA SER A 60 1.51 -5.45 -0.85
C SER A 60 0.43 -4.85 -1.73
N GLU A 61 -0.51 -4.16 -1.10
CA GLU A 61 -1.58 -3.46 -1.80
C GLU A 61 -1.15 -2.01 -2.02
N LEU A 62 -1.25 -1.55 -3.27
CA LEU A 62 -1.07 -0.15 -3.59
C LEU A 62 -2.36 0.58 -3.21
N ILE A 63 -2.33 1.28 -2.07
CA ILE A 63 -3.42 2.15 -1.63
C ILE A 63 -3.09 3.54 -2.19
N SER A 64 -3.68 3.88 -3.34
CA SER A 64 -3.48 5.15 -4.04
C SER A 64 -4.70 6.05 -3.98
#